data_AF-A0A968E4T4-F1
#
_entry.id   AF-A0A968E4T4-F1
#
_cell.length_a   1.000
_cell.length_b   1.000
_cell.length_c   1.000
_cell.angle_alpha   90.00
_cell.angle_beta   90.00
_cell.angle_gamma   90.00
#
_symmetry.space_group_name_H-M   'P 1'
#
loop_
_entity.id
_entity.type
_entity.pdbx_description
1 polymer ?
#
loop_
_entity_poly.entity_id
_entity_poly.type
_entity_poly.pdbx_seq_one_letter_code
_entity_poly.pdbx_strand_id
1 'polypeptide(L)'
;ANHPSDVYVRGLNSYLPDDILILDCAETDQDFHARYDAFRRSYFYEITRRPVALKRQYLWYVQPNLNEDTLDETSKYVVGEHDFTSFMHAQSETENTMCVIEESYWEKQGDR
;
A
#
# COMPACT_ATOMS: atom_id res chain seq x y z
N ALA A 1 23.34 11.79 -22.35
CA ALA A 1 23.08 10.72 -23.34
C ALA A 1 21.74 10.12 -22.99
N ASN A 2 20.79 10.06 -23.94
CA ASN A 2 19.51 9.39 -23.73
C ASN A 2 19.75 7.88 -23.83
N HIS A 3 19.93 7.24 -22.67
CA HIS A 3 19.98 5.79 -22.60
C HIS A 3 18.56 5.23 -22.49
N PRO A 4 18.30 4.03 -23.02
CA PRO A 4 17.02 3.38 -22.78
C PRO A 4 16.82 3.09 -21.28
N SER A 5 15.56 3.04 -20.84
CA SER A 5 15.18 2.98 -19.42
C SER A 5 15.85 1.83 -18.67
N ASP A 6 15.97 0.67 -19.32
CA ASP A 6 16.60 -0.53 -18.80
C ASP A 6 18.06 -0.34 -18.36
N VAL A 7 18.80 0.57 -18.99
CA VAL A 7 20.18 0.91 -18.62
C VAL A 7 20.21 1.63 -17.27
N TYR A 8 19.31 2.59 -17.06
CA TYR A 8 19.19 3.31 -15.79
C TYR A 8 18.74 2.38 -14.67
N VAL A 9 17.71 1.56 -14.91
CA VAL A 9 17.20 0.59 -13.93
C VAL A 9 18.31 -0.34 -13.47
N ARG A 10 19.04 -0.98 -14.40
CA ARG A 10 20.16 -1.87 -14.04
C ARG A 10 21.28 -1.14 -13.30
N GLY A 11 21.67 0.03 -13.79
CA GLY A 11 22.74 0.83 -13.21
C GLY A 11 22.43 1.22 -11.77
N LEU A 12 21.26 1.79 -11.52
CA LEU A 12 20.85 2.23 -10.19
C LEU A 12 20.64 1.06 -9.22
N ASN A 13 20.01 -0.02 -9.68
CA ASN A 13 19.83 -1.22 -8.85
C ASN A 13 21.16 -1.84 -8.40
N SER A 14 22.26 -1.65 -9.14
CA SER A 14 23.59 -2.13 -8.71
C SER A 14 24.17 -1.38 -7.48
N TYR A 15 23.59 -0.24 -7.12
CA TYR A 15 24.00 0.57 -5.95
C TYR A 15 23.01 0.50 -4.78
N LEU A 16 21.83 -0.11 -4.98
CA LEU A 16 20.80 -0.20 -3.94
C LEU A 16 21.02 -1.41 -3.04
N PRO A 17 20.57 -1.36 -1.78
CA PRO A 17 20.53 -2.52 -0.91
C PRO A 17 19.52 -3.57 -1.41
N ASP A 18 19.67 -4.82 -0.93
CA ASP A 18 18.87 -5.96 -1.38
C ASP A 18 17.35 -5.84 -1.11
N ASP A 19 16.93 -4.91 -0.26
CA ASP A 19 15.53 -4.66 0.10
C ASP A 19 14.86 -3.54 -0.71
N ILE A 20 15.58 -2.90 -1.65
CA ILE A 20 15.05 -1.85 -2.53
C ILE A 20 15.38 -2.17 -3.98
N LEU A 21 14.36 -2.20 -4.84
CA LEU A 21 14.51 -2.47 -6.27
C LEU A 21 13.70 -1.47 -7.10
N ILE A 22 14.36 -0.79 -8.03
CA ILE A 22 13.70 -0.02 -9.10
C ILE A 22 13.18 -1.01 -10.12
N LEU A 23 11.86 -1.00 -10.33
CA LEU A 23 11.19 -1.90 -11.28
C LEU A 23 11.15 -1.34 -12.69
N ASP A 24 11.01 -0.02 -12.81
CA ASP A 24 10.89 0.67 -14.09
C ASP A 24 11.35 2.13 -13.96
N CYS A 25 11.64 2.77 -15.09
CA CYS A 25 11.80 4.21 -15.18
C CYS A 25 11.30 4.75 -16.51
N ALA A 26 10.67 5.93 -16.49
CA ALA A 26 10.17 6.59 -17.67
C ALA A 26 10.62 8.06 -17.68
N GLU A 27 10.83 8.60 -18.88
CA GLU A 27 10.95 10.04 -19.06
C GLU A 27 9.57 10.69 -18.86
N THR A 28 9.55 11.87 -18.25
CA THR A 28 8.34 12.60 -17.90
C THR A 28 8.55 14.08 -18.16
N ASP A 29 7.46 14.85 -18.19
CA ASP A 29 7.51 16.29 -18.37
C ASP A 29 8.25 16.97 -17.21
N GLN A 30 8.86 18.13 -17.46
CA GLN A 30 9.63 18.87 -16.44
C GLN A 30 8.78 19.30 -15.25
N ASP A 31 7.48 19.49 -15.47
CA ASP A 31 6.53 19.93 -14.45
C ASP A 31 5.89 18.76 -13.68
N PHE A 32 6.22 17.50 -14.02
CA PHE A 32 5.67 16.34 -13.34
C PHE A 32 6.14 16.26 -11.88
N HIS A 33 5.20 15.95 -10.99
CA HIS A 33 5.44 15.72 -9.57
C HIS A 33 4.75 14.45 -9.08
N ALA A 34 5.54 13.40 -8.78
CA ALA A 34 5.07 12.06 -8.40
C ALA A 34 4.02 12.03 -7.27
N ARG A 35 4.06 12.99 -6.33
CA ARG A 35 3.05 13.11 -5.26
C ARG A 35 1.74 13.77 -5.70
N TYR A 36 1.80 14.83 -6.50
CA TYR A 36 0.65 15.70 -6.76
C TYR A 36 -0.12 15.28 -8.01
N ASP A 37 0.58 14.68 -8.98
CA ASP A 37 -0.04 14.14 -10.19
C ASP A 37 -0.58 12.71 -10.01
N ALA A 38 -0.29 12.08 -8.87
CA ALA A 38 -0.84 10.76 -8.55
C ALA A 38 -2.34 10.86 -8.24
N PHE A 39 -3.16 10.19 -9.05
CA PHE A 39 -4.61 10.18 -8.88
C PHE A 39 -5.07 9.41 -7.64
N ARG A 40 -4.48 8.23 -7.38
CA ARG A 40 -4.94 7.27 -6.38
C ARG A 40 -3.77 6.51 -5.78
N ARG A 41 -3.94 6.00 -4.57
CA ARG A 41 -3.05 5.01 -3.94
C ARG A 41 -3.88 3.83 -3.48
N SER A 42 -3.31 2.64 -3.59
CA SER A 42 -3.93 1.41 -3.11
C SER A 42 -3.00 0.75 -2.10
N TYR A 43 -3.60 0.22 -1.04
CA TYR A 43 -2.89 -0.48 0.02
C TYR A 43 -3.54 -1.85 0.21
N PHE A 44 -2.72 -2.85 0.50
CA PHE A 44 -3.20 -4.16 0.93
C PHE A 44 -2.53 -4.52 2.25
N TYR A 45 -3.29 -5.16 3.11
CA TYR A 45 -2.81 -5.70 4.38
C TYR A 45 -3.01 -7.20 4.38
N GLU A 46 -1.94 -7.94 4.63
CA GLU A 46 -1.99 -9.39 4.73
C GLU A 46 -2.00 -9.83 6.20
N ILE A 47 -2.97 -10.68 6.54
CA ILE A 47 -3.11 -11.25 7.87
C ILE A 47 -3.02 -12.77 7.81
N THR A 48 -2.55 -13.40 8.89
CA THR A 48 -2.52 -14.85 9.04
C THR A 48 -3.15 -15.28 10.36
N ARG A 49 -3.87 -16.40 10.33
CA ARG A 49 -4.44 -17.06 11.53
C ARG A 49 -3.50 -18.10 12.14
N ARG A 50 -2.36 -18.37 11.49
CA ARG A 50 -1.36 -19.32 11.96
C ARG A 50 0.01 -18.64 12.11
N PRO A 51 0.83 -19.08 13.07
CA PRO A 51 2.21 -18.63 13.14
C PRO A 51 2.95 -19.03 11.87
N VAL A 52 3.76 -18.10 11.35
CA VAL A 52 4.57 -18.27 10.14
C VAL A 52 6.00 -17.84 10.42
N ALA A 53 6.98 -18.66 10.04
CA ALA A 53 8.39 -18.31 10.17
C ALA A 53 8.85 -17.38 9.03
N LEU A 54 8.39 -17.71 7.82
CA LEU A 54 8.58 -16.91 6.61
C LEU A 54 7.58 -15.76 6.58
N LYS A 55 8.01 -14.61 6.05
CA LYS A 55 7.21 -13.37 5.98
C LYS A 55 6.65 -12.86 7.31
N ARG A 56 7.19 -13.30 8.46
CA ARG A 56 6.74 -12.84 9.80
C ARG A 56 6.80 -11.32 10.02
N GLN A 57 7.58 -10.60 9.21
CA GLN A 57 7.70 -9.15 9.22
C GLN A 57 6.69 -8.45 8.29
N TYR A 58 6.03 -9.20 7.40
CA TYR A 58 5.10 -8.68 6.39
C TYR A 58 3.66 -9.17 6.58
N LEU A 59 3.46 -10.23 7.36
CA LEU A 59 2.15 -10.78 7.71
C LEU A 59 1.82 -10.44 9.16
N TRP A 60 0.62 -9.91 9.39
CA TRP A 60 0.13 -9.71 10.75
C TRP A 60 -0.52 -10.99 11.28
N TYR A 61 0.07 -11.58 12.32
CA TYR A 61 -0.50 -12.74 13.00
C TYR A 61 -1.64 -12.31 13.94
N VAL A 62 -2.85 -12.78 13.65
CA VAL A 62 -4.06 -12.50 14.42
C VAL A 62 -4.58 -13.80 15.04
N GLN A 63 -4.56 -13.89 16.37
CA GLN A 63 -4.97 -15.08 17.13
C GLN A 63 -6.49 -15.29 17.23
N PRO A 64 -7.32 -14.25 17.44
CA PRO A 64 -8.76 -14.43 17.52
C PRO A 64 -9.35 -14.99 16.22
N ASN A 65 -10.42 -15.78 16.35
CA ASN A 65 -11.23 -16.16 15.20
C ASN A 65 -11.87 -14.90 14.60
N LEU A 66 -11.47 -14.58 13.38
CA LEU A 66 -12.07 -13.51 12.59
C LEU A 66 -13.30 -14.05 11.89
N ASN A 67 -14.44 -13.39 12.07
CA ASN A 67 -15.63 -13.66 11.29
C ASN A 67 -15.47 -12.99 9.92
N GLU A 68 -15.39 -13.80 8.86
CA GLU A 68 -15.16 -13.35 7.48
C GLU A 68 -16.32 -12.48 6.98
N ASP A 69 -17.57 -12.83 7.33
CA ASP A 69 -18.75 -12.06 6.95
C ASP A 69 -18.73 -10.69 7.62
N THR A 70 -18.35 -10.63 8.90
CA THR A 70 -18.22 -9.35 9.62
C THR A 70 -17.12 -8.48 9.00
N LEU A 71 -16.00 -9.07 8.58
CA LEU A 71 -14.93 -8.32 7.93
C LEU A 71 -15.38 -7.72 6.60
N ASP A 72 -16.07 -8.51 5.76
CA ASP A 72 -16.60 -8.05 4.47
C ASP A 72 -17.74 -7.02 4.62
N GLU A 73 -18.61 -7.19 5.61
CA GLU A 73 -19.65 -6.19 5.92
C GLU A 73 -19.04 -4.87 6.41
N THR A 74 -18.04 -4.94 7.29
CA THR A 74 -17.44 -3.75 7.89
C THR A 74 -16.53 -2.98 6.93
N SER A 75 -15.87 -3.64 5.98
CA SER A 75 -15.05 -2.95 4.98
C SER A 75 -15.87 -2.01 4.11
N LYS A 76 -17.15 -2.33 3.88
CA LYS A 76 -18.06 -1.48 3.09
C LYS A 76 -18.38 -0.15 3.76
N TYR A 77 -18.30 -0.07 5.09
CA TYR A 77 -18.64 1.16 5.82
C TYR A 77 -17.65 2.32 5.60
N VAL A 78 -16.41 2.02 5.25
CA VAL A 78 -15.40 3.07 4.99
C VAL A 78 -15.45 3.61 3.56
N VAL A 79 -16.17 2.95 2.64
CA VAL A 79 -16.31 3.40 1.25
C VAL A 79 -17.11 4.71 1.21
N GLY A 80 -16.71 5.63 0.35
CA GLY A 80 -17.27 6.98 0.25
C GLY A 80 -16.39 8.06 0.88
N GLU A 81 -16.97 9.24 1.08
CA GLU A 81 -16.30 10.40 1.66
C GLU A 81 -16.55 10.48 3.17
N HIS A 82 -15.48 10.47 3.96
CA HIS A 82 -15.55 10.50 5.41
C HIS A 82 -14.47 11.39 6.02
N ASP A 83 -14.74 11.87 7.24
CA ASP A 83 -13.73 12.48 8.10
C ASP A 83 -12.94 11.39 8.84
N PHE A 84 -11.66 11.24 8.51
CA PHE A 84 -10.78 10.22 9.08
C PHE A 84 -10.01 10.70 10.32
N THR A 85 -10.41 11.81 10.95
CA THR A 85 -9.75 12.34 12.16
C THR A 85 -9.48 11.27 13.22
N SER A 86 -10.44 10.37 13.49
CA SER A 86 -10.30 9.30 14.48
C SER A 86 -9.31 8.18 14.10
N PHE A 87 -8.90 8.11 12.83
CA PHE A 87 -7.96 7.12 12.30
C PHE A 87 -6.56 7.69 12.08
N MET A 88 -6.35 8.97 12.35
CA MET A 88 -5.04 9.60 12.19
C MET A 88 -4.12 9.30 13.37
N HIS A 89 -2.81 9.37 13.11
CA HIS A 89 -1.82 9.40 14.18
C HIS A 89 -2.02 10.65 15.04
N ALA A 90 -1.93 10.53 16.37
CA ALA A 90 -2.23 11.62 17.30
C ALA A 90 -1.33 12.87 17.14
N GLN A 91 -0.16 12.70 16.52
CA GLN A 91 0.80 13.77 16.22
C GLN A 91 0.87 14.08 14.71
N SER A 92 -0.19 13.77 13.95
CA SER A 92 -0.26 14.10 12.53
C SER A 92 -0.29 15.62 12.32
N GLU A 93 0.53 16.12 11.40
CA GLU A 93 0.49 17.52 10.91
C GLU A 93 -0.48 17.68 9.72
N THR A 94 -1.24 16.65 9.39
CA THR A 94 -2.19 16.68 8.26
C THR A 94 -3.38 17.56 8.61
N GLU A 95 -3.56 18.65 7.85
CA GLU A 95 -4.68 19.58 8.05
C GLU A 95 -6.01 19.08 7.47
N ASN A 96 -5.96 18.40 6.32
CA ASN A 96 -7.16 17.86 5.66
C ASN A 96 -7.36 16.39 6.03
N THR A 97 -8.43 16.11 6.79
CA THR A 97 -8.78 14.77 7.27
C THR A 97 -9.88 14.11 6.44
N MET A 98 -10.42 14.81 5.44
CA MET A 98 -11.43 14.27 4.54
C MET A 98 -10.75 13.36 3.53
N CYS A 99 -11.21 12.10 3.46
CA CYS A 99 -10.73 11.13 2.48
C CYS A 99 -11.90 10.47 1.77
N VAL A 100 -11.69 10.16 0.49
CA VAL A 100 -12.61 9.37 -0.31
C VAL A 100 -12.00 7.99 -0.50
N ILE A 101 -12.66 6.96 0.05
CA ILE A 101 -12.30 5.57 -0.20
C ILE A 101 -13.19 5.05 -1.31
N GLU A 102 -12.56 4.62 -2.40
CA GLU A 102 -13.28 4.18 -3.59
C GLU A 102 -13.62 2.69 -3.56
N GLU A 103 -12.75 1.89 -2.91
CA GLU A 103 -12.89 0.46 -2.81
C GLU A 103 -12.28 -0.04 -1.49
N SER A 104 -12.96 -0.98 -0.83
CA SER A 104 -12.48 -1.66 0.38
C SER A 104 -13.15 -3.03 0.51
N TYR A 105 -12.35 -4.08 0.53
CA TYR A 105 -12.82 -5.47 0.61
C TYR A 105 -11.78 -6.37 1.27
N TRP A 106 -12.23 -7.56 1.67
CA TRP A 106 -11.36 -8.64 2.10
C TRP A 106 -11.32 -9.72 1.04
N GLU A 107 -10.12 -10.23 0.77
CA GLU A 107 -9.94 -11.39 -0.10
C GLU A 107 -9.29 -12.53 0.69
N LYS A 108 -9.88 -13.71 0.59
CA LYS A 108 -9.29 -14.93 1.12
C LYS A 108 -8.33 -15.51 0.09
N GLN A 109 -7.03 -15.32 0.31
CA GLN A 109 -6.05 -16.10 -0.43
C GLN A 109 -6.02 -17.53 0.13
N GLY A 110 -6.10 -18.52 -0.77
CA GLY A 110 -5.93 -19.92 -0.40
C GLY A 110 -4.57 -20.15 0.26
N ASP A 111 -4.45 -21.25 1.01
CA ASP A 111 -3.19 -21.62 1.64
C ASP A 111 -2.10 -21.78 0.56
N ARG A 112 -1.13 -20.86 0.55
CA ARG A 112 0.15 -20.99 -0.15
C ARG A 112 1.14 -21.78 0.70
#